data_AF-K6V382-F1
#
_entry.id   AF-K6V382-F1
#
_cell.length_a   1.000
_cell.length_b   1.000
_cell.length_c   1.000
_cell.angle_alpha   90.00
_cell.angle_beta   90.00
_cell.angle_gamma   90.00
#
_symmetry.space_group_name_H-M   'P 1'
#
loop_
_entity.id
_entity.type
_entity.pdbx_description
1 polymer ?
#
loop_
_entity_poly.entity_id
_entity_poly.type
_entity_poly.pdbx_seq_one_letter_code
_entity_poly.pdbx_strand_id
1 'polypeptide(L)'
;MGILSCADDTVEDGYSFYEHIDKYLEYEKICLHDQKSKEYNYKCESIGLDQYNKEDEKLSNICSRFHCLFDKLITSTIDQTNYNEKNAHFAYVKYWLIHELHKMYASIDDAKHFLKRMITADRVNETMRELNENWDNIDKDEMKNMYELFYLYESYIKNTSPMIIQTQKYFTHTLTMNLINTGNLM
;
A
#
# COMPACT_ATOMS: atom_id res chain seq x y z
N MET A 1 -28.77 -29.40 16.49
CA MET A 1 -27.61 -28.52 16.76
C MET A 1 -26.83 -28.41 15.46
N GLY A 2 -26.99 -27.31 14.75
CA GLY A 2 -26.27 -27.06 13.51
C GLY A 2 -24.83 -26.69 13.81
N ILE A 3 -23.89 -27.39 13.19
CA ILE A 3 -22.48 -27.07 13.24
C ILE A 3 -22.33 -25.78 12.44
N LEU A 4 -22.03 -24.68 13.11
CA LEU A 4 -21.65 -23.43 12.46
C LEU A 4 -20.25 -23.68 11.85
N SER A 5 -20.24 -24.19 10.63
CA SER A 5 -19.04 -24.20 9.80
C SER A 5 -18.74 -22.75 9.47
N CYS A 6 -17.67 -22.19 10.02
CA CYS A 6 -17.02 -21.06 9.36
C CYS A 6 -16.56 -21.62 8.02
N ALA A 7 -17.37 -21.39 6.97
CA ALA A 7 -16.82 -21.44 5.64
C ALA A 7 -15.66 -20.46 5.66
N ASP A 8 -14.47 -20.99 5.42
CA ASP A 8 -13.30 -20.19 5.07
C ASP A 8 -13.68 -19.57 3.72
N ASP A 9 -14.45 -18.49 3.78
CA ASP A 9 -14.64 -17.62 2.65
C ASP A 9 -13.22 -17.21 2.31
N THR A 10 -12.71 -17.74 1.20
CA THR A 10 -11.49 -17.27 0.58
C THR A 10 -11.77 -15.85 0.08
N VAL A 11 -12.01 -14.93 1.01
CA VAL A 11 -11.95 -13.50 0.77
C VAL A 11 -10.50 -13.31 0.40
N GLU A 12 -10.28 -13.08 -0.89
CA GLU A 12 -9.04 -12.56 -1.38
C GLU A 12 -8.70 -11.34 -0.52
N ASP A 13 -7.80 -11.55 0.44
CA ASP A 13 -7.70 -10.67 1.59
C ASP A 13 -7.08 -9.36 1.11
N GLY A 14 -7.93 -8.38 0.75
CA GLY A 14 -7.55 -7.02 0.39
C GLY A 14 -6.75 -6.31 1.49
N TYR A 15 -6.63 -6.95 2.65
CA TYR A 15 -5.90 -6.54 3.83
C TYR A 15 -4.66 -7.41 4.12
N SER A 16 -4.35 -8.45 3.33
CA SER A 16 -3.20 -9.34 3.54
C SER A 16 -1.86 -8.59 3.60
N PHE A 17 -1.75 -7.44 2.93
CA PHE A 17 -0.56 -6.60 2.99
C PHE A 17 -0.25 -6.08 4.40
N TYR A 18 -1.23 -6.02 5.31
CA TYR A 18 -1.03 -5.58 6.69
C TYR A 18 -0.11 -6.52 7.47
N GLU A 19 -0.05 -7.81 7.13
CA GLU A 19 0.88 -8.77 7.76
C GLU A 19 2.36 -8.39 7.54
N HIS A 20 2.62 -7.61 6.50
CA HIS A 20 3.96 -7.17 6.11
C HIS A 20 4.09 -5.66 6.02
N ILE A 21 3.21 -4.93 6.72
CA ILE A 21 3.12 -3.45 6.66
C ILE A 21 4.45 -2.75 6.92
N ASP A 22 5.32 -3.30 7.76
CA ASP A 22 6.65 -2.76 8.03
C ASP A 22 7.53 -2.66 6.76
N LYS A 23 7.47 -3.70 5.90
CA LYS A 23 8.21 -3.74 4.62
C LYS A 23 7.73 -2.60 3.71
N TYR A 24 6.42 -2.40 3.63
CA TYR A 24 5.83 -1.36 2.83
C TYR A 24 6.17 0.06 3.34
N LEU A 25 6.15 0.26 4.66
CA LEU A 25 6.57 1.51 5.29
C LEU A 25 8.06 1.83 5.05
N GLU A 26 8.92 0.81 4.95
CA GLU A 26 10.33 1.01 4.59
C GLU A 26 10.46 1.56 3.16
N TYR A 27 9.73 0.99 2.19
CA TYR A 27 9.70 1.52 0.83
C TYR A 27 9.12 2.92 0.76
N GLU A 28 8.09 3.23 1.55
CA GLU A 28 7.55 4.59 1.63
C GLU A 28 8.63 5.59 2.09
N LYS A 29 9.40 5.25 3.13
CA LYS A 29 10.52 6.09 3.59
C LYS A 29 11.59 6.28 2.51
N ILE A 30 11.91 5.22 1.76
CA ILE A 30 12.85 5.29 0.63
C ILE A 30 12.34 6.27 -0.44
N CYS A 31 11.05 6.21 -0.75
CA CYS A 31 10.40 7.04 -1.77
C CYS A 31 10.05 8.47 -1.29
N LEU A 32 10.10 8.72 0.01
CA LEU A 32 10.03 10.07 0.59
C LEU A 32 11.30 10.89 0.33
N HIS A 33 12.44 10.23 0.08
CA HIS A 33 13.71 10.93 -0.07
C HIS A 33 13.76 11.64 -1.43
N ASP A 34 13.76 12.97 -1.39
CA ASP A 34 13.75 13.92 -2.51
C ASP A 34 14.48 13.45 -3.77
N GLN A 35 15.65 12.83 -3.66
CA GLN A 35 16.45 12.48 -4.83
C GLN A 35 15.88 11.29 -5.61
N LYS A 36 15.30 10.30 -4.93
CA LYS A 36 14.80 9.07 -5.56
C LYS A 36 13.42 9.25 -6.19
N SER A 37 12.52 9.99 -5.54
CA SER A 37 11.22 10.29 -6.13
C SER A 37 11.33 11.29 -7.28
N LYS A 38 12.27 12.25 -7.22
CA LYS A 38 12.52 13.20 -8.32
C LYS A 38 12.88 12.52 -9.64
N GLU A 39 13.48 11.33 -9.60
CA GLU A 39 13.75 10.54 -10.81
C GLU A 39 12.46 10.18 -11.57
N TYR A 40 11.30 10.17 -10.91
CA TYR A 40 10.01 9.85 -11.52
C TYR A 40 9.20 11.09 -11.91
N ASN A 41 9.70 12.32 -11.69
CA ASN A 41 8.98 13.56 -12.02
C ASN A 41 8.55 13.63 -13.49
N TYR A 42 9.38 13.14 -14.41
CA TYR A 42 9.06 13.14 -15.85
C TYR A 42 7.79 12.32 -16.17
N LYS A 43 7.46 11.31 -15.36
CA LYS A 43 6.21 10.54 -15.51
C LYS A 43 4.98 11.35 -15.10
N CYS A 44 5.18 12.34 -14.25
CA CYS A 44 4.12 13.16 -13.66
C CYS A 44 3.89 14.47 -14.42
N GLU A 45 4.88 14.98 -15.15
CA GLU A 45 4.73 16.17 -16.02
C GLU A 45 3.61 15.98 -17.07
N SER A 46 3.46 14.75 -17.57
CA SER A 46 2.50 14.40 -18.61
C SER A 46 1.06 14.19 -18.11
N ILE A 47 0.82 14.21 -16.80
CA ILE A 47 -0.54 14.07 -16.25
C ILE A 47 -1.34 15.37 -16.34
N GLY A 48 -0.72 16.49 -16.73
CA GLY A 48 -1.39 17.78 -17.00
C GLY A 48 -1.72 18.57 -15.73
N LEU A 49 -0.75 18.68 -14.82
CA LEU A 49 -0.83 19.51 -13.61
C LEU A 49 -0.14 20.85 -13.85
N ASP A 50 -0.70 21.95 -13.33
CA ASP A 50 -0.07 23.27 -13.38
C ASP A 50 0.94 23.42 -12.24
N GLN A 51 2.24 23.40 -12.57
CA GLN A 51 3.33 23.55 -11.60
C GLN A 51 3.31 24.86 -10.79
N TYR A 52 2.52 25.87 -11.19
CA TYR A 52 2.36 27.12 -10.45
C TYR A 52 1.20 27.10 -9.45
N ASN A 53 0.37 26.06 -9.48
CA ASN A 53 -0.66 25.80 -8.48
C ASN A 53 -0.11 24.90 -7.36
N LYS A 54 -0.25 25.35 -6.11
CA LYS A 54 0.23 24.61 -4.92
C LYS A 54 -0.44 23.25 -4.73
N GLU A 55 -1.69 23.11 -5.17
CA GLU A 55 -2.39 21.81 -5.12
C GLU A 55 -1.82 20.85 -6.14
N ASP A 56 -1.54 21.35 -7.34
CA ASP A 56 -0.92 20.60 -8.42
C ASP A 56 0.54 20.22 -8.11
N GLU A 57 1.29 21.08 -7.41
CA GLU A 57 2.63 20.73 -6.89
C GLU A 57 2.55 19.53 -5.92
N LYS A 58 1.57 19.53 -5.01
CA LYS A 58 1.35 18.40 -4.09
C LYS A 58 0.95 17.13 -4.83
N LEU A 59 0.05 17.24 -5.81
CA LEU A 59 -0.36 16.11 -6.65
C LEU A 59 0.83 15.56 -7.45
N SER A 60 1.69 16.42 -7.98
CA SER A 60 2.92 16.01 -8.67
C SER A 60 3.85 15.24 -7.74
N ASN A 61 4.01 15.71 -6.49
CA ASN A 61 4.80 14.99 -5.49
C ASN A 61 4.20 13.62 -5.13
N ILE A 62 2.87 13.52 -5.02
CA ILE A 62 2.18 12.24 -4.81
C ILE A 62 2.42 11.31 -5.99
N CYS A 63 2.29 11.79 -7.23
CA CYS A 63 2.55 10.99 -8.43
C CYS A 63 3.99 10.46 -8.47
N SER A 64 4.99 11.30 -8.17
CA SER A 64 6.39 10.87 -8.17
C SER A 64 6.67 9.80 -7.10
N ARG A 65 6.11 9.98 -5.91
CA ARG A 65 6.18 8.99 -4.82
C ARG A 65 5.46 7.70 -5.18
N PHE A 66 4.29 7.79 -5.84
CA PHE A 66 3.54 6.65 -6.33
C PHE A 66 4.37 5.81 -7.29
N HIS A 67 4.97 6.43 -8.32
CA HIS A 67 5.79 5.70 -9.28
C HIS A 67 7.03 5.07 -8.65
N CYS A 68 7.67 5.75 -7.69
CA CYS A 68 8.75 5.15 -6.91
C CYS A 68 8.29 3.91 -6.14
N LEU A 69 7.17 4.01 -5.41
CA LEU A 69 6.61 2.90 -4.64
C LEU A 69 6.22 1.73 -5.54
N PHE A 70 5.53 2.02 -6.63
CA PHE A 70 5.12 1.03 -7.61
C PHE A 70 6.34 0.30 -8.17
N ASP A 71 7.38 1.03 -8.57
CA ASP A 71 8.60 0.41 -9.12
C ASP A 71 9.34 -0.44 -8.08
N LYS A 72 9.41 0.01 -6.82
CA LYS A 72 10.02 -0.77 -5.74
C LYS A 72 9.21 -2.02 -5.39
N LEU A 73 7.90 -1.96 -5.39
CA LEU A 73 7.06 -3.08 -4.96
C LEU A 73 6.79 -4.08 -6.08
N ILE A 74 6.64 -3.61 -7.31
CA ILE A 74 6.15 -4.40 -8.45
C ILE A 74 7.29 -4.78 -9.40
N THR A 75 8.28 -3.89 -9.60
CA THR A 75 9.41 -4.15 -10.50
C THR A 75 10.57 -4.83 -9.79
N SER A 76 10.75 -4.63 -8.48
CA SER A 76 11.87 -5.23 -7.72
C SER A 76 11.59 -6.63 -7.16
N THR A 77 10.33 -7.07 -7.12
CA THR A 77 9.98 -8.48 -6.86
C THR A 77 10.25 -9.30 -8.12
N ILE A 78 11.42 -9.91 -8.11
CA ILE A 78 12.00 -10.72 -9.20
C ILE A 78 11.15 -11.97 -9.55
N ASP A 79 10.15 -12.32 -8.74
CA ASP A 79 9.18 -13.38 -9.03
C ASP A 79 7.75 -12.84 -9.13
N GLN A 80 7.40 -12.30 -10.31
CA GLN A 80 6.03 -11.94 -10.70
C GLN A 80 5.06 -13.15 -10.77
N THR A 81 5.51 -14.34 -10.37
CA THR A 81 4.78 -15.60 -10.44
C THR A 81 3.92 -15.85 -9.20
N ASN A 82 4.14 -15.14 -8.09
CA ASN A 82 3.30 -15.23 -6.90
C ASN A 82 2.13 -14.25 -6.96
N TYR A 83 1.00 -14.74 -7.50
CA TYR A 83 -0.26 -13.99 -7.64
C TYR A 83 -0.70 -13.31 -6.33
N ASN A 84 -0.57 -14.01 -5.19
CA ASN A 84 -0.99 -13.49 -3.89
C ASN A 84 -0.10 -12.32 -3.45
N GLU A 85 1.22 -12.39 -3.69
CA GLU A 85 2.13 -11.31 -3.33
C GLU A 85 1.87 -10.06 -4.19
N LYS A 86 1.62 -10.25 -5.49
CA LYS A 86 1.27 -9.16 -6.40
C LYS A 86 -0.03 -8.45 -6.00
N ASN A 87 -1.06 -9.20 -5.63
CA ASN A 87 -2.32 -8.62 -5.20
C ASN A 87 -2.18 -7.89 -3.86
N ALA A 88 -1.36 -8.39 -2.95
CA ALA A 88 -1.01 -7.65 -1.73
C ALA A 88 -0.28 -6.33 -2.04
N HIS A 89 0.68 -6.34 -2.97
CA HIS A 89 1.36 -5.11 -3.42
C HIS A 89 0.38 -4.13 -4.06
N PHE A 90 -0.52 -4.62 -4.91
CA PHE A 90 -1.59 -3.82 -5.52
C PHE A 90 -2.51 -3.22 -4.48
N ALA A 91 -3.02 -4.01 -3.53
CA ALA A 91 -3.85 -3.52 -2.44
C ALA A 91 -3.14 -2.40 -1.65
N TYR A 92 -1.86 -2.58 -1.32
CA TYR A 92 -1.08 -1.57 -0.63
C TYR A 92 -0.92 -0.26 -1.42
N VAL A 93 -0.53 -0.31 -2.71
CA VAL A 93 -0.30 0.95 -3.46
C VAL A 93 -1.58 1.73 -3.69
N LYS A 94 -2.74 1.05 -3.83
CA LYS A 94 -4.04 1.73 -3.91
C LYS A 94 -4.39 2.40 -2.60
N TYR A 95 -4.23 1.64 -1.52
CA TYR A 95 -4.44 2.11 -0.18
C TYR A 95 -3.61 3.38 0.09
N TRP A 96 -2.31 3.33 -0.18
CA TRP A 96 -1.39 4.44 0.00
C TRP A 96 -1.84 5.68 -0.80
N LEU A 97 -2.29 5.48 -2.05
CA LEU A 97 -2.74 6.58 -2.90
C LEU A 97 -4.01 7.26 -2.35
N ILE A 98 -4.98 6.47 -1.89
CA ILE A 98 -6.21 6.99 -1.26
C ILE A 98 -5.86 7.81 -0.02
N HIS A 99 -4.99 7.29 0.83
CA HIS A 99 -4.56 7.97 2.06
C HIS A 99 -3.91 9.33 1.78
N GLU A 100 -2.96 9.38 0.85
CA GLU A 100 -2.24 10.62 0.53
C GLU A 100 -3.16 11.67 -0.09
N LEU A 101 -4.12 11.26 -0.92
CA LEU A 101 -5.11 12.18 -1.49
C LEU A 101 -6.12 12.65 -0.45
N HIS A 102 -6.53 11.78 0.48
CA HIS A 102 -7.45 12.15 1.55
C HIS A 102 -6.82 13.17 2.53
N LYS A 103 -5.50 13.08 2.79
CA LYS A 103 -4.75 14.12 3.53
C LYS A 103 -4.83 15.51 2.87
N MET A 104 -5.12 15.58 1.58
CA MET A 104 -5.29 16.83 0.84
C MET A 104 -6.75 17.33 0.82
N TYR A 105 -7.68 16.67 1.53
CA TYR A 105 -9.13 16.88 1.43
C TYR A 105 -9.72 16.58 0.04
N ALA A 106 -9.03 15.77 -0.77
CA ALA A 106 -9.58 15.27 -2.03
C ALA A 106 -10.68 14.23 -1.73
N SER A 107 -11.74 14.23 -2.52
CA SER A 107 -12.83 13.27 -2.38
C SER A 107 -12.36 11.86 -2.79
N ILE A 108 -12.97 10.81 -2.23
CA ILE A 108 -12.60 9.40 -2.52
C ILE A 108 -12.72 9.07 -4.03
N ASP A 109 -13.55 9.81 -4.77
CA ASP A 109 -13.66 9.66 -6.23
C ASP A 109 -12.44 10.21 -6.99
N ASP A 110 -11.56 10.99 -6.36
CA ASP A 110 -10.39 11.60 -7.00
C ASP A 110 -9.22 10.61 -7.16
N ALA A 111 -9.09 9.61 -6.29
CA ALA A 111 -7.97 8.67 -6.33
C ALA A 111 -7.98 7.78 -7.59
N LYS A 112 -9.16 7.27 -7.95
CA LYS A 112 -9.35 6.50 -9.18
C LYS A 112 -9.05 7.33 -10.42
N HIS A 113 -9.57 8.56 -10.48
CA HIS A 113 -9.33 9.46 -11.60
C HIS A 113 -7.86 9.84 -11.71
N PHE A 114 -7.19 10.08 -10.59
CA PHE A 114 -5.77 10.39 -10.55
C PHE A 114 -4.91 9.22 -11.01
N LEU A 115 -5.20 8.00 -10.56
CA LEU A 115 -4.55 6.78 -11.06
C LEU A 115 -4.72 6.62 -12.58
N LYS A 116 -5.93 6.85 -13.09
CA LYS A 116 -6.21 6.79 -14.54
C LYS A 116 -5.41 7.82 -15.33
N ARG A 117 -5.19 9.03 -14.80
CA ARG A 117 -4.31 10.03 -15.41
C ARG A 117 -2.87 9.52 -15.49
N MET A 118 -2.33 8.96 -14.40
CA MET A 118 -0.99 8.37 -14.37
C MET A 118 -0.84 7.22 -15.39
N ILE A 119 -1.84 6.36 -15.52
CA ILE A 119 -1.83 5.25 -16.51
C ILE A 119 -1.90 5.77 -17.95
N THR A 120 -2.72 6.79 -18.19
CA THR A 120 -2.87 7.36 -19.54
C THR A 120 -1.57 8.02 -20.02
N ALA A 121 -0.78 8.55 -19.07
CA ALA A 121 0.56 9.05 -19.28
C ALA A 121 1.60 7.93 -19.50
N ASP A 122 1.57 6.87 -18.68
CA ASP A 122 2.50 5.72 -18.75
C ASP A 122 1.90 4.52 -19.52
N ARG A 123 1.58 4.73 -20.80
CA ARG A 123 0.82 3.76 -21.63
C ARG A 123 1.52 2.40 -21.85
N VAL A 124 2.82 2.34 -21.61
CA VAL A 124 3.65 1.14 -21.84
C VAL A 124 3.66 0.22 -20.61
N ASN A 125 3.23 0.73 -19.45
CA ASN A 125 3.26 -0.02 -18.21
C ASN A 125 2.01 -0.93 -18.07
N GLU A 126 2.09 -2.14 -18.59
CA GLU A 126 1.01 -3.13 -18.53
C GLU A 126 0.59 -3.45 -17.09
N THR A 127 1.53 -3.51 -16.15
CA THR A 127 1.23 -3.79 -14.75
C THR A 127 0.43 -2.66 -14.08
N MET A 128 0.62 -1.40 -14.49
CA MET A 128 -0.23 -0.30 -14.03
C MET A 128 -1.66 -0.39 -14.59
N ARG A 129 -1.85 -0.99 -15.77
CA ARG A 129 -3.21 -1.25 -16.30
C ARG A 129 -3.93 -2.30 -15.48
N GLU A 130 -3.24 -3.40 -15.15
CA GLU A 130 -3.78 -4.44 -14.27
C GLU A 130 -4.15 -3.91 -12.88
N LEU A 131 -3.33 -3.00 -12.33
CA LEU A 131 -3.63 -2.32 -11.06
C LEU A 131 -4.99 -1.60 -11.12
N ASN A 132 -5.29 -0.92 -12.23
CA ASN A 132 -6.55 -0.20 -12.42
C ASN A 132 -7.74 -1.14 -12.60
N GLU A 133 -7.57 -2.25 -13.31
CA GLU A 133 -8.63 -3.28 -13.41
C GLU A 133 -8.97 -3.84 -12.03
N ASN A 134 -7.97 -4.09 -11.18
CA ASN A 134 -8.20 -4.51 -9.80
C ASN A 134 -8.81 -3.38 -8.94
N TRP A 135 -8.71 -2.10 -9.32
CA TRP A 135 -9.29 -0.96 -8.57
C TRP A 135 -10.82 -0.98 -8.64
N ASP A 136 -11.38 -1.40 -9.76
CA ASP A 136 -12.83 -1.47 -9.98
C ASP A 136 -13.54 -2.46 -9.02
N ASN A 137 -12.78 -3.31 -8.34
CA ASN A 137 -13.29 -4.29 -7.38
C ASN A 137 -13.40 -3.76 -5.94
N ILE A 138 -12.86 -2.57 -5.64
CA ILE A 138 -12.88 -2.00 -4.28
C ILE A 138 -14.01 -0.98 -4.18
N ASP A 139 -14.97 -1.21 -3.28
CA ASP A 139 -16.08 -0.28 -3.07
C ASP A 139 -15.71 0.91 -2.16
N LYS A 140 -16.60 1.90 -2.09
CA LYS A 140 -16.36 3.14 -1.31
C LYS A 140 -16.25 2.90 0.20
N ASP A 141 -17.01 1.95 0.73
CA ASP A 141 -17.01 1.64 2.16
C ASP A 141 -15.73 0.88 2.53
N GLU A 142 -15.25 0.00 1.66
CA GLU A 142 -13.96 -0.67 1.78
C GLU A 142 -12.80 0.34 1.77
N MET A 143 -12.80 1.30 0.85
CA MET A 143 -11.81 2.39 0.84
C MET A 143 -11.80 3.20 2.14
N LYS A 144 -12.98 3.51 2.68
CA LYS A 144 -13.12 4.23 3.94
C LYS A 144 -12.57 3.41 5.11
N ASN A 145 -12.93 2.12 5.19
CA ASN A 145 -12.45 1.22 6.24
C ASN A 145 -10.93 1.06 6.21
N MET A 146 -10.34 0.93 5.01
CA MET A 146 -8.88 0.87 4.86
C MET A 146 -8.21 2.16 5.36
N TYR A 147 -8.76 3.33 5.02
CA TYR A 147 -8.25 4.62 5.50
C TYR A 147 -8.28 4.71 7.04
N GLU A 148 -9.42 4.36 7.65
CA GLU A 148 -9.57 4.39 9.11
C GLU A 148 -8.57 3.44 9.79
N LEU A 149 -8.41 2.22 9.27
CA LEU A 149 -7.49 1.22 9.81
C LEU A 149 -6.03 1.70 9.82
N PHE A 150 -5.58 2.33 8.74
CA PHE A 150 -4.22 2.83 8.69
C PHE A 150 -4.02 4.11 9.48
N TYR A 151 -5.02 5.00 9.56
CA TYR A 151 -4.96 6.13 10.47
C TYR A 151 -4.73 5.64 11.90
N LEU A 152 -5.43 4.57 12.31
CA LEU A 152 -5.19 3.90 13.59
C LEU A 152 -3.78 3.32 13.68
N TYR A 153 -3.27 2.68 12.62
CA TYR A 153 -1.93 2.11 12.59
C TYR A 153 -0.81 3.16 12.66
N GLU A 154 -0.87 4.22 11.84
CA GLU A 154 0.03 5.38 11.91
C GLU A 154 -0.02 6.02 13.30
N SER A 155 -1.22 6.21 13.85
CA SER A 155 -1.41 6.78 15.18
C SER A 155 -0.81 5.87 16.24
N TYR A 156 -0.98 4.54 16.13
CA TYR A 156 -0.36 3.58 17.01
C TYR A 156 1.16 3.68 16.94
N ILE A 157 1.79 3.64 15.76
CA ILE A 157 3.24 3.76 15.61
C ILE A 157 3.76 5.10 16.15
N LYS A 158 3.08 6.20 15.85
CA LYS A 158 3.49 7.54 16.30
C LYS A 158 3.39 7.70 17.81
N ASN A 159 2.41 7.04 18.44
CA ASN A 159 2.16 7.12 19.88
C ASN A 159 2.80 5.98 20.70
N THR A 160 3.25 4.90 20.07
CA THR A 160 4.11 3.90 20.72
C THR A 160 5.57 4.31 20.57
N SER A 161 6.26 4.43 21.72
CA SER A 161 7.71 4.62 21.72
C SER A 161 8.38 3.51 20.88
N PRO A 162 9.40 3.80 20.04
CA PRO A 162 10.09 2.80 19.23
C PRO A 162 10.57 1.57 20.01
N MET A 163 10.80 1.76 21.32
CA MET A 163 11.18 0.73 22.27
C MET A 163 10.09 -0.35 22.49
N ILE A 164 8.80 0.00 22.40
CA ILE A 164 7.65 -0.90 22.64
C ILE A 164 7.41 -1.80 21.43
N ILE A 165 7.59 -1.28 20.21
CA ILE A 165 7.42 -2.06 18.96
C ILE A 165 8.52 -3.12 18.83
N GLN A 166 9.77 -2.79 19.20
CA GLN A 166 10.84 -3.78 19.26
C GLN A 166 10.53 -4.85 20.31
N THR A 167 10.13 -4.48 21.52
CA THR A 167 9.82 -5.47 22.56
C THR A 167 8.66 -6.38 22.17
N GLN A 168 7.58 -5.86 21.56
CA GLN A 168 6.50 -6.71 21.05
C GLN A 168 6.95 -7.69 19.97
N LYS A 169 7.75 -7.25 18.98
CA LYS A 169 8.34 -8.14 17.96
C LYS A 169 9.25 -9.22 18.54
N TYR A 170 10.07 -8.87 19.53
CA TYR A 170 10.92 -9.83 20.25
C TYR A 170 10.07 -10.84 21.04
N PHE A 171 8.99 -10.41 21.68
CA PHE A 171 8.08 -11.30 22.41
C PHE A 171 7.34 -12.27 21.48
N THR A 172 6.80 -11.82 20.35
CA THR A 172 6.14 -12.71 19.37
C THR A 172 7.11 -13.69 18.74
N HIS A 173 8.34 -13.28 18.42
CA HIS A 173 9.36 -14.19 17.87
C HIS A 173 9.85 -15.24 18.89
N THR A 174 9.92 -14.86 20.17
CA THR A 174 10.31 -15.79 21.25
C THR A 174 9.19 -16.78 21.57
N LEU A 175 7.93 -16.36 21.50
CA LEU A 175 6.76 -17.23 21.68
C LEU A 175 6.60 -18.24 20.54
N THR A 176 6.82 -17.85 19.28
CA THR A 176 6.77 -18.76 18.13
C THR A 176 7.91 -19.79 18.16
N MET A 177 9.13 -19.39 18.52
CA MET A 177 10.27 -20.31 18.68
C MET A 177 10.07 -21.32 19.82
N ASN A 178 9.42 -20.93 20.92
CA ASN A 178 9.14 -21.83 22.03
C ASN A 178 8.03 -22.85 21.70
N LEU A 179 7.01 -22.45 20.95
CA LEU A 179 5.94 -23.37 20.51
C LEU A 179 6.45 -24.44 19.52
N ILE A 180 7.38 -24.07 18.63
CA ILE A 180 8.02 -25.02 17.69
C ILE A 180 8.89 -26.04 18.44
N ASN A 181 9.61 -25.62 19.49
CA ASN A 181 10.44 -26.53 20.28
C ASN A 181 9.64 -27.47 21.20
N THR A 182 8.44 -27.07 21.64
CA THR A 182 7.56 -27.96 22.43
C THR A 182 6.75 -28.94 21.58
N GLY A 183 6.62 -28.71 20.27
CA GLY A 183 5.91 -29.61 19.34
C GLY A 183 6.72 -30.81 18.84
N ASN A 184 8.04 -30.85 19.08
CA ASN A 184 8.94 -31.93 18.67
C ASN A 184 9.29 -32.92 19.81
N LEU A 185 8.50 -32.93 20.89
CA LEU A 185 8.70 -33.80 22.07
C LEU A 185 7.53 -34.77 22.33
N MET A 186 6.73 -35.10 21.31
CA MET A 186 5.82 -36.25 21.34
C MET A 186 6.22 -37.31 20.32
#